data_AF-A0AAD6DU14-F1
#
_entry.id   AF-A0AAD6DU14-F1
#
_cell.length_a   1.000
_cell.length_b   1.000
_cell.length_c   1.000
_cell.angle_alpha   90.00
_cell.angle_beta   90.00
_cell.angle_gamma   90.00
#
_symmetry.space_group_name_H-M   'P 1'
#
loop_
_entity.id
_entity.type
_entity.pdbx_description
1 polymer ?
#
loop_
_entity_poly.entity_id
_entity_poly.type
_entity_poly.pdbx_seq_one_letter_code
_entity_poly.pdbx_strand_id
1 'polypeptide(L)'
;MSSALSINTMFTPTPTQADDLPPFQPIRIATRNDPSSVWGFKHWLHEVQLALANLNLLAVISHGIQRPTPQHLHYENWLKWSRFIGHWLVCNVAERNAAVIHSVYPRLQFADEMYHCIGHLQLTEEDTIRRAEFNKLWSMTRHQFHTLHDYISAWGAHAMFCAQFNPNLNWYAVTKMVLGEVKEEIPDLYNFIDYQIRTGDTSCKQFHGHLTGILDALKKRT
;
A
#
# COMPACT_ATOMS: atom_id res chain seq x y z
N MET A 1 -3.16 15.14 -64.55
CA MET A 1 -2.16 14.37 -63.79
C MET A 1 -2.16 14.89 -62.36
N SER A 2 -2.66 14.11 -61.41
CA SER A 2 -2.56 14.43 -59.99
C SER A 2 -2.29 13.12 -59.25
N SER A 3 -1.03 12.90 -58.89
CA SER A 3 -0.59 11.75 -58.11
C SER A 3 -0.95 12.00 -56.65
N ALA A 4 -1.86 11.19 -56.11
CA ALA A 4 -2.09 11.12 -54.68
C ALA A 4 -0.95 10.31 -54.04
N LEU A 5 -0.12 10.99 -53.25
CA LEU A 5 0.87 10.37 -52.37
C LEU A 5 0.14 9.67 -51.22
N SER A 6 0.02 8.35 -51.29
CA SER A 6 -0.35 7.52 -50.13
C SER A 6 0.77 7.58 -49.10
N ILE A 7 0.51 8.28 -47.99
CA ILE A 7 1.35 8.25 -46.80
C ILE A 7 1.13 6.88 -46.16
N ASN A 8 2.04 5.94 -46.43
CA ASN A 8 2.17 4.72 -45.63
C ASN A 8 2.71 5.12 -44.26
N THR A 9 1.81 5.45 -43.32
CA THR A 9 2.12 5.37 -41.89
C THR A 9 2.49 3.93 -41.58
N MET A 10 3.79 3.65 -41.43
CA MET A 10 4.28 2.40 -40.85
C MET A 10 3.62 2.25 -39.48
N PHE A 11 2.68 1.32 -39.38
CA PHE A 11 2.08 0.92 -38.12
C PHE A 11 3.14 0.12 -37.37
N THR A 12 3.88 0.77 -36.46
CA THR A 12 4.70 0.04 -35.49
C THR A 12 3.75 -0.65 -34.52
N PRO A 13 3.73 -2.00 -34.46
CA PRO A 13 2.89 -2.70 -33.50
C PRO A 13 3.21 -2.23 -32.08
N THR A 14 2.19 -2.07 -31.25
CA THR A 14 2.39 -1.80 -29.82
C THR A 14 3.20 -2.93 -29.21
N PRO A 15 4.28 -2.65 -28.46
CA PRO A 15 5.10 -3.68 -27.86
C PRO A 15 4.28 -4.56 -26.92
N THR A 16 4.52 -5.87 -27.01
CA THR A 16 3.83 -6.88 -26.21
C THR A 16 4.72 -7.39 -25.07
N GLN A 17 4.11 -8.07 -24.10
CA GLN A 17 4.84 -8.75 -23.02
C GLN A 17 5.84 -9.81 -23.52
N ALA A 18 5.81 -10.18 -24.80
CA ALA A 18 6.64 -11.23 -25.37
C ALA A 18 7.91 -10.75 -26.08
N ASP A 19 8.01 -9.46 -26.39
CA ASP A 19 8.98 -8.95 -27.39
C ASP A 19 10.42 -9.02 -26.90
N ASP A 20 10.66 -8.72 -25.62
CA ASP A 20 11.99 -8.67 -25.01
C ASP A 20 12.29 -9.88 -24.10
N LEU A 21 11.48 -10.94 -24.17
CA LEU A 21 11.66 -12.09 -23.28
C LEU A 21 12.85 -12.96 -23.69
N PRO A 22 13.67 -13.41 -22.73
CA PRO A 22 14.66 -14.43 -23.01
C PRO A 22 13.97 -15.76 -23.42
N PRO A 23 14.66 -16.64 -24.16
CA PRO A 23 14.17 -17.99 -24.40
C PRO A 23 13.87 -18.71 -23.08
N PHE A 24 12.76 -19.44 -23.04
CA PHE A 24 12.33 -20.13 -21.84
C PHE A 24 13.37 -21.16 -21.38
N GLN A 25 13.84 -20.99 -20.16
CA GLN A 25 14.69 -21.93 -19.46
C GLN A 25 14.21 -22.03 -18.01
N PRO A 26 14.05 -23.24 -17.44
CA PRO A 26 13.74 -23.40 -16.03
C PRO A 26 14.84 -22.76 -15.18
N ILE A 27 14.47 -21.77 -14.38
CA ILE A 27 15.37 -21.05 -13.46
C ILE A 27 14.89 -21.25 -12.03
N ARG A 28 15.82 -21.13 -11.07
CA ARG A 28 15.46 -21.05 -9.65
C ARG A 28 15.42 -19.58 -9.25
N ILE A 29 14.22 -19.08 -8.98
CA ILE A 29 14.03 -17.76 -8.39
C ILE A 29 13.91 -17.96 -6.88
N ALA A 30 14.82 -17.35 -6.12
CA ALA A 30 14.88 -17.52 -4.68
C ALA A 30 13.55 -17.15 -4.03
N THR A 31 13.02 -18.07 -3.22
CA THR A 31 11.82 -17.83 -2.42
C THR A 31 12.20 -16.89 -1.28
N ARG A 32 11.66 -15.67 -1.27
CA ARG A 32 11.77 -14.78 -0.12
C ARG A 32 10.54 -14.97 0.76
N ASN A 33 10.80 -15.16 2.05
CA ASN A 33 9.81 -15.55 3.04
C ASN A 33 8.62 -14.60 3.11
N ASP A 34 7.53 -15.21 3.54
CA ASP A 34 6.17 -14.70 3.62
C ASP A 34 6.07 -13.25 4.15
N PRO A 35 5.42 -12.35 3.41
CA PRO A 35 5.01 -11.07 3.94
C PRO A 35 3.85 -11.22 4.93
N SER A 36 4.14 -11.69 6.15
CA SER A 36 3.15 -11.84 7.23
C SER A 36 2.62 -10.52 7.79
N SER A 37 3.08 -9.38 7.26
CA SER A 37 2.57 -8.04 7.57
C SER A 37 2.36 -7.24 6.29
N VAL A 38 1.45 -6.27 6.31
CA VAL A 38 1.17 -5.36 5.18
C VAL A 38 2.44 -4.66 4.68
N TRP A 39 3.33 -4.25 5.59
CA TRP A 39 4.62 -3.65 5.25
C TRP A 39 5.58 -4.66 4.63
N GLY A 40 5.59 -5.90 5.15
CA GLY A 40 6.30 -7.01 4.52
C GLY A 40 5.80 -7.28 3.10
N PHE A 41 4.49 -7.13 2.85
CA PHE A 41 3.88 -7.42 1.55
C PHE A 41 4.25 -6.39 0.50
N LYS A 42 4.25 -5.11 0.86
CA LYS A 42 4.69 -4.05 -0.04
C LYS A 42 6.14 -4.26 -0.45
N HIS A 43 6.98 -4.64 0.51
CA HIS A 43 8.38 -4.96 0.25
C HIS A 43 8.50 -6.19 -0.66
N TRP A 44 7.76 -7.25 -0.38
CA TRP A 44 7.73 -8.47 -1.18
C TRP A 44 7.33 -8.20 -2.65
N LEU A 45 6.30 -7.37 -2.90
CA LEU A 45 5.92 -7.00 -4.28
C LEU A 45 7.06 -6.33 -5.03
N HIS A 46 7.83 -5.49 -4.34
CA HIS A 46 8.99 -4.81 -4.91
C HIS A 46 10.16 -5.78 -5.15
N GLU A 47 10.41 -6.70 -4.21
CA GLU A 47 11.41 -7.77 -4.39
C GLU A 47 11.09 -8.67 -5.58
N VAL A 48 9.81 -9.01 -5.78
CA VAL A 48 9.34 -9.74 -6.95
C VAL A 48 9.68 -8.98 -8.24
N GLN A 49 9.33 -7.68 -8.31
CA GLN A 49 9.64 -6.85 -9.47
C GLN A 49 11.14 -6.81 -9.75
N LEU A 50 11.95 -6.61 -8.71
CA LEU A 50 13.41 -6.56 -8.83
C LEU A 50 13.99 -7.90 -9.30
N ALA A 51 13.51 -9.01 -8.72
CA ALA A 51 13.95 -10.35 -9.11
C ALA A 51 13.65 -10.65 -10.58
N LEU A 52 12.44 -10.31 -11.04
CA LEU A 52 12.05 -10.52 -12.44
C LEU A 52 12.74 -9.53 -13.40
N ALA A 53 12.97 -8.28 -12.98
CA ALA A 53 13.71 -7.31 -13.77
C ALA A 53 15.14 -7.78 -14.04
N ASN A 54 15.83 -8.32 -13.03
CA ASN A 54 17.19 -8.87 -13.16
C ASN A 54 17.27 -10.07 -14.11
N LEU A 55 16.14 -10.69 -14.43
CA LEU A 55 16.04 -11.84 -15.32
C LEU A 55 15.45 -11.47 -16.69
N ASN A 56 15.18 -10.18 -16.95
CA ASN A 56 14.43 -9.69 -18.11
C ASN A 56 13.04 -10.32 -18.26
N LEU A 57 12.36 -10.56 -17.13
CA LEU A 57 11.01 -11.16 -17.07
C LEU A 57 9.95 -10.22 -16.52
N LEU A 58 10.28 -8.96 -16.20
CA LEU A 58 9.33 -8.00 -15.62
C LEU A 58 8.09 -7.78 -16.49
N ALA A 59 8.24 -7.82 -17.82
CA ALA A 59 7.13 -7.66 -18.76
C ALA A 59 6.04 -8.72 -18.56
N VAL A 60 6.38 -9.93 -18.10
CA VAL A 60 5.47 -11.07 -17.90
C VAL A 60 4.43 -10.79 -16.81
N ILE A 61 4.74 -9.95 -15.83
CA ILE A 61 3.82 -9.54 -14.75
C ILE A 61 3.24 -8.14 -14.93
N SER A 62 3.63 -7.44 -16.01
CA SER A 62 3.29 -6.04 -16.22
C SER A 62 1.91 -5.91 -16.85
N HIS A 63 0.88 -5.74 -16.02
CA HIS A 63 -0.52 -5.64 -16.45
C HIS A 63 -0.78 -4.47 -17.43
N GLY A 64 0.04 -3.41 -17.39
CA GLY A 64 -0.05 -2.28 -18.32
C GLY A 64 0.52 -2.53 -19.73
N ILE A 65 1.19 -3.66 -19.96
CA ILE A 65 1.73 -4.06 -21.27
C ILE A 65 0.77 -5.07 -21.89
N GLN A 66 0.46 -4.89 -23.17
CA GLN A 66 -0.46 -5.76 -23.88
C GLN A 66 0.09 -7.20 -23.98
N ARG A 67 -0.77 -8.19 -23.74
CA ARG A 67 -0.41 -9.60 -23.95
C ARG A 67 -0.24 -9.90 -25.44
N PRO A 68 0.70 -10.80 -25.80
CA PRO A 68 0.77 -11.30 -27.17
C PRO A 68 -0.50 -12.08 -27.52
N THR A 69 -0.96 -11.94 -28.76
CA THR A 69 -2.00 -12.81 -29.33
C THR A 69 -1.41 -14.19 -29.68
N PRO A 70 -2.20 -15.26 -29.82
CA PRO A 70 -1.71 -16.58 -30.23
C PRO A 70 -0.92 -16.61 -31.55
N GLN A 71 -1.15 -15.63 -32.44
CA GLN A 71 -0.43 -15.48 -33.70
C GLN A 71 0.93 -14.78 -33.56
N HIS A 72 1.28 -14.29 -32.37
CA HIS A 72 2.53 -13.59 -32.12
C HIS A 72 3.71 -14.55 -32.20
N LEU A 73 4.80 -14.14 -32.85
CA LEU A 73 6.00 -14.98 -33.07
C LEU A 73 6.55 -15.59 -31.78
N HIS A 74 6.48 -14.83 -30.67
CA HIS A 74 6.99 -15.23 -29.37
C HIS A 74 5.91 -15.69 -28.37
N TYR A 75 4.67 -15.95 -28.84
CA TYR A 75 3.55 -16.32 -27.97
C TYR A 75 3.85 -17.55 -27.10
N GLU A 76 4.36 -18.64 -27.69
CA GLU A 76 4.66 -19.87 -26.95
C GLU A 76 5.74 -19.67 -25.88
N ASN A 77 6.73 -18.81 -26.15
CA ASN A 77 7.77 -18.47 -25.19
C ASN A 77 7.17 -17.69 -24.00
N TRP A 78 6.38 -16.67 -24.29
CA TRP A 78 5.65 -15.90 -23.29
C TRP A 78 4.70 -16.78 -22.48
N LEU A 79 3.97 -17.70 -23.11
CA LEU A 79 3.02 -18.58 -22.42
C LEU A 79 3.71 -19.48 -21.39
N LYS A 80 4.88 -20.02 -21.73
CA LYS A 80 5.69 -20.84 -20.81
C LYS A 80 6.18 -20.01 -19.62
N TRP A 81 6.74 -18.82 -19.88
CA TRP A 81 7.16 -17.92 -18.82
C TRP A 81 6.00 -17.47 -17.93
N SER A 82 4.88 -17.06 -18.53
CA SER A 82 3.70 -16.58 -17.81
C SER A 82 3.12 -17.65 -16.88
N ARG A 83 3.03 -18.91 -17.34
CA ARG A 83 2.60 -20.01 -16.48
C ARG A 83 3.60 -20.34 -15.37
N PHE A 84 4.89 -20.37 -15.72
CA PHE A 84 5.96 -20.65 -14.75
C PHE A 84 6.03 -19.60 -13.65
N ILE A 85 6.04 -18.32 -14.02
CA ILE A 85 6.08 -17.20 -13.07
C ILE A 85 4.75 -17.11 -12.29
N GLY A 86 3.60 -17.33 -12.93
CA GLY A 86 2.31 -17.37 -12.24
C GLY A 86 2.28 -18.43 -11.14
N HIS A 87 2.77 -19.64 -11.43
CA HIS A 87 2.89 -20.70 -10.42
C HIS A 87 3.87 -20.32 -9.31
N TRP A 88 5.05 -19.81 -9.67
CA TRP A 88 6.05 -19.35 -8.71
C TRP A 88 5.48 -18.27 -7.77
N LEU A 89 4.74 -17.29 -8.28
CA LEU A 89 4.11 -16.23 -7.47
C LEU A 89 3.20 -16.80 -6.38
N VAL A 90 2.34 -17.77 -6.73
CA VAL A 90 1.42 -18.39 -5.77
C VAL A 90 2.17 -19.19 -4.70
N CYS A 91 3.24 -19.88 -5.08
CA CYS A 91 4.09 -20.60 -4.12
C CYS A 91 4.90 -19.67 -3.20
N ASN A 92 4.92 -18.36 -3.46
CA ASN A 92 5.72 -17.39 -2.71
C ASN A 92 4.87 -16.45 -1.84
N VAL A 93 3.56 -16.66 -1.74
CA VAL A 93 2.67 -15.95 -0.81
C VAL A 93 2.28 -16.85 0.35
N ALA A 94 1.81 -16.26 1.47
CA ALA A 94 1.22 -17.00 2.58
C ALA A 94 0.19 -18.04 2.11
N GLU A 95 0.14 -19.20 2.76
CA GLU A 95 -0.80 -20.28 2.44
C GLU A 95 -2.26 -19.79 2.43
N ARG A 96 -2.62 -18.91 3.38
CA ARG A 96 -3.93 -18.25 3.42
C ARG A 96 -4.22 -17.47 2.15
N ASN A 97 -3.25 -16.71 1.65
CA ASN A 97 -3.41 -15.89 0.45
C ASN A 97 -3.48 -16.77 -0.79
N ALA A 98 -2.64 -17.81 -0.88
CA ALA A 98 -2.73 -18.81 -1.95
C ALA A 98 -4.12 -19.48 -2.00
N ALA A 99 -4.69 -19.86 -0.85
CA ALA A 99 -6.03 -20.43 -0.77
C ALA A 99 -7.12 -19.46 -1.24
N VAL A 100 -7.03 -18.17 -0.87
CA VAL A 100 -7.95 -17.13 -1.36
C VAL A 100 -7.84 -16.97 -2.87
N ILE A 101 -6.63 -16.92 -3.42
CA ILE A 101 -6.39 -16.79 -4.87
C ILE A 101 -7.02 -17.97 -5.62
N HIS A 102 -6.78 -19.20 -5.17
CA HIS A 102 -7.32 -20.40 -5.80
C HIS A 102 -8.84 -20.51 -5.70
N SER A 103 -9.44 -20.04 -4.60
CA SER A 103 -10.89 -20.12 -4.41
C SER A 103 -11.65 -19.02 -5.17
N VAL A 104 -11.15 -17.79 -5.15
CA VAL A 104 -11.82 -16.63 -5.77
C VAL A 104 -11.54 -16.58 -7.27
N TYR A 105 -10.35 -17.00 -7.71
CA TYR A 105 -9.93 -16.90 -9.10
C TYR A 105 -9.38 -18.23 -9.66
N PRO A 106 -10.21 -19.29 -9.74
CA PRO A 106 -9.77 -20.61 -10.21
C PRO A 106 -9.32 -20.64 -11.69
N ARG A 107 -9.53 -19.54 -12.42
CA ARG A 107 -9.22 -19.41 -13.85
C ARG A 107 -8.05 -18.49 -14.16
N LEU A 108 -7.29 -17.99 -13.17
CA LEU A 108 -6.08 -17.22 -13.47
C LEU A 108 -5.05 -18.11 -14.14
N GLN A 109 -4.68 -17.75 -15.37
CA GLN A 109 -3.76 -18.55 -16.19
C GLN A 109 -2.42 -17.86 -16.39
N PHE A 110 -2.36 -16.55 -16.20
CA PHE A 110 -1.22 -15.72 -16.57
C PHE A 110 -0.62 -14.99 -15.36
N ALA A 111 0.69 -14.75 -15.42
CA ALA A 111 1.43 -14.17 -14.30
C ALA A 111 1.01 -12.73 -13.98
N ASP A 112 0.65 -11.93 -14.98
CA ASP A 112 0.22 -10.55 -14.80
C ASP A 112 -1.10 -10.46 -14.02
N GLU A 113 -2.07 -11.33 -14.34
CA GLU A 113 -3.30 -11.46 -13.56
C GLU A 113 -3.01 -11.93 -12.13
N MET A 114 -2.12 -12.91 -11.99
CA MET A 114 -1.76 -13.46 -10.70
C MET A 114 -1.13 -12.38 -9.82
N TYR A 115 -0.14 -11.68 -10.34
CA TYR A 115 0.55 -10.60 -9.65
C TYR A 115 -0.41 -9.45 -9.29
N HIS A 116 -1.29 -9.07 -10.22
CA HIS A 116 -2.30 -8.04 -9.99
C HIS A 116 -3.31 -8.44 -8.91
N CYS A 117 -3.78 -9.68 -8.93
CA CYS A 117 -4.67 -10.23 -7.91
C CYS A 117 -4.01 -10.25 -6.52
N ILE A 118 -2.75 -10.67 -6.45
CA ILE A 118 -1.95 -10.67 -5.22
C ILE A 118 -1.84 -9.23 -4.68
N GLY A 119 -1.54 -8.24 -5.54
CA GLY A 119 -1.53 -6.83 -5.16
C GLY A 119 -2.88 -6.31 -4.63
N HIS A 120 -4.00 -6.74 -5.20
CA HIS A 120 -5.33 -6.36 -4.70
C HIS A 120 -5.67 -6.93 -3.33
N LEU A 121 -5.22 -8.15 -3.02
CA LEU A 121 -5.41 -8.73 -1.69
C LEU A 121 -4.70 -7.88 -0.63
N GLN A 122 -3.51 -7.36 -0.93
CA GLN A 122 -2.81 -6.44 -0.05
C GLN A 122 -3.59 -5.15 0.19
N LEU A 123 -4.09 -4.51 -0.88
CA LEU A 123 -4.85 -3.27 -0.73
C LEU A 123 -6.07 -3.48 0.18
N THR A 124 -6.72 -4.63 0.06
CA THR A 124 -7.87 -5.01 0.89
C THR A 124 -7.47 -5.23 2.35
N GLU A 125 -6.33 -5.88 2.60
CA GLU A 125 -5.80 -6.11 3.94
C GLU A 125 -5.34 -4.79 4.58
N GLU A 126 -4.60 -3.96 3.87
CA GLU A 126 -4.19 -2.62 4.29
C GLU A 126 -5.40 -1.75 4.62
N ASP A 127 -6.44 -1.75 3.79
CA ASP A 127 -7.69 -1.03 4.06
C ASP A 127 -8.43 -1.54 5.30
N THR A 128 -8.33 -2.84 5.57
CA THR A 128 -8.94 -3.45 6.75
C THR A 128 -8.18 -3.08 8.02
N ILE A 129 -6.85 -3.20 8.01
CA ILE A 129 -5.99 -2.77 9.11
C ILE A 129 -6.17 -1.28 9.35
N ARG A 130 -6.04 -0.45 8.30
CA ARG A 130 -6.25 0.99 8.38
C ARG A 130 -7.58 1.31 9.06
N ARG A 131 -8.70 0.73 8.61
CA ARG A 131 -10.00 0.97 9.25
C ARG A 131 -10.03 0.54 10.72
N ALA A 132 -9.47 -0.63 11.06
CA ALA A 132 -9.41 -1.10 12.43
C ALA A 132 -8.59 -0.16 13.33
N GLU A 133 -7.46 0.33 12.84
CA GLU A 133 -6.56 1.24 13.57
C GLU A 133 -7.19 2.63 13.77
N PHE A 134 -7.86 3.17 12.75
CA PHE A 134 -8.61 4.42 12.87
C PHE A 134 -9.80 4.28 13.84
N ASN A 135 -10.54 3.18 13.78
CA ASN A 135 -11.63 2.89 14.71
C ASN A 135 -11.11 2.80 16.15
N LYS A 136 -9.96 2.13 16.34
CA LYS A 136 -9.31 2.05 17.63
C LYS A 136 -8.97 3.44 18.15
N LEU A 137 -8.30 4.27 17.34
CA LEU A 137 -7.99 5.66 17.71
C LEU A 137 -9.23 6.43 18.15
N TRP A 138 -10.32 6.40 17.38
CA TRP A 138 -11.54 7.16 17.69
C TRP A 138 -12.31 6.60 18.88
N SER A 139 -12.10 5.32 19.23
CA SER A 139 -12.71 4.69 20.40
C SER A 139 -11.88 4.86 21.69
N MET A 140 -10.66 5.38 21.59
CA MET A 140 -9.81 5.61 22.76
C MET A 140 -10.35 6.77 23.58
N THR A 141 -10.52 6.54 24.87
CA THR A 141 -11.12 7.50 25.80
C THR A 141 -10.32 7.56 27.08
N ARG A 142 -10.30 8.72 27.73
CA ARG A 142 -9.47 8.98 28.92
C ARG A 142 -9.69 7.98 30.05
N HIS A 143 -10.93 7.51 30.25
CA HIS A 143 -11.29 6.59 31.33
C HIS A 143 -10.69 5.18 31.22
N GLN A 144 -10.18 4.79 30.04
CA GLN A 144 -9.54 3.49 29.83
C GLN A 144 -8.12 3.41 30.42
N PHE A 145 -7.60 4.53 30.93
CA PHE A 145 -6.22 4.67 31.36
C PHE A 145 -6.13 5.12 32.81
N HIS A 146 -5.14 4.61 33.53
CA HIS A 146 -4.91 4.93 34.93
C HIS A 146 -4.41 6.38 35.09
N THR A 147 -3.53 6.82 34.20
CA THR A 147 -2.98 8.17 34.23
C THR A 147 -3.28 8.94 32.95
N LEU A 148 -3.34 10.26 33.07
CA LEU A 148 -3.47 11.18 31.94
C LEU A 148 -2.29 11.06 30.97
N HIS A 149 -1.09 10.84 31.51
CA HIS A 149 0.12 10.62 30.72
C HIS A 149 -0.01 9.38 29.85
N ASP A 150 -0.48 8.25 30.39
CA ASP A 150 -0.63 7.00 29.63
C ASP A 150 -1.66 7.16 28.51
N TYR A 151 -2.79 7.82 28.79
CA TYR A 151 -3.81 8.11 27.79
C TYR A 151 -3.25 8.93 26.63
N ILE A 152 -2.65 10.09 26.93
CA ILE A 152 -2.16 11.00 25.89
C ILE A 152 -1.00 10.36 25.12
N SER A 153 -0.10 9.64 25.80
CA SER A 153 1.00 8.91 25.15
C SER A 153 0.49 7.83 24.20
N ALA A 154 -0.48 7.03 24.64
CA ALA A 154 -1.09 6.01 23.81
C ALA A 154 -1.85 6.63 22.61
N TRP A 155 -2.64 7.68 22.84
CA TRP A 155 -3.34 8.41 21.79
C TRP A 155 -2.36 8.98 20.76
N GLY A 156 -1.32 9.66 21.22
CA GLY A 156 -0.29 10.26 20.38
C GLY A 156 0.45 9.22 19.53
N ALA A 157 0.91 8.14 20.15
CA ALA A 157 1.56 7.04 19.43
C ALA A 157 0.64 6.43 18.37
N HIS A 158 -0.64 6.23 18.70
CA HIS A 158 -1.61 5.62 17.80
C HIS A 158 -2.04 6.57 16.67
N ALA A 159 -2.14 7.87 16.93
CA ALA A 159 -2.36 8.89 15.91
C ALA A 159 -1.18 8.96 14.92
N MET A 160 0.05 8.87 15.42
CA MET A 160 1.25 8.80 14.59
C MET A 160 1.28 7.55 13.72
N PHE A 161 0.84 6.41 14.26
CA PHE A 161 0.70 5.18 13.50
C PHE A 161 -0.35 5.32 12.38
N CYS A 162 -1.53 5.88 12.68
CA CYS A 162 -2.56 6.16 11.68
C CYS A 162 -2.10 7.11 10.57
N ALA A 163 -1.26 8.09 10.91
CA ALA A 163 -0.68 9.03 9.94
C ALA A 163 0.24 8.34 8.90
N GLN A 164 0.80 7.17 9.22
CA GLN A 164 1.59 6.38 8.27
C GLN A 164 0.71 5.81 7.13
N PHE A 165 -0.56 5.50 7.42
CA PHE A 165 -1.52 5.01 6.42
C PHE A 165 -2.23 6.14 5.67
N ASN A 166 -2.30 7.34 6.25
CA ASN A 166 -2.94 8.49 5.62
C ASN A 166 -2.14 9.77 5.88
N PRO A 167 -1.30 10.21 4.92
CA PRO A 167 -0.56 11.47 5.01
C PRO A 167 -1.46 12.70 5.19
N ASN A 168 -2.73 12.60 4.79
CA ASN A 168 -3.74 13.64 4.94
C ASN A 168 -4.59 13.45 6.21
N LEU A 169 -4.05 12.78 7.24
CA LEU A 169 -4.70 12.67 8.54
C LEU A 169 -5.12 14.06 9.02
N ASN A 170 -6.39 14.20 9.37
CA ASN A 170 -6.93 15.46 9.86
C ASN A 170 -6.46 15.72 11.30
N TRP A 171 -5.26 16.30 11.43
CA TRP A 171 -4.65 16.61 12.71
C TRP A 171 -5.51 17.55 13.57
N TYR A 172 -6.32 18.41 12.94
CA TYR A 172 -7.28 19.23 13.67
C TYR A 172 -8.29 18.35 14.44
N ALA A 173 -8.91 17.38 13.76
CA ALA A 173 -9.87 16.48 14.38
C ALA A 173 -9.21 15.62 15.47
N VAL A 174 -8.03 15.05 15.19
CA VAL A 174 -7.23 14.27 16.17
C VAL A 174 -6.98 15.08 17.44
N THR A 175 -6.51 16.32 17.30
CA THR A 175 -6.17 17.19 18.43
C THR A 175 -7.43 17.64 19.17
N LYS A 176 -8.53 17.95 18.48
CA LYS A 176 -9.81 18.28 19.13
C LYS A 176 -10.38 17.13 19.97
N MET A 177 -10.30 15.90 19.47
CA MET A 177 -10.81 14.74 20.19
C MET A 177 -10.06 14.53 21.51
N VAL A 178 -8.72 14.50 21.49
CA VAL A 178 -7.94 14.33 22.72
C VAL A 178 -8.14 15.50 23.69
N LEU A 179 -8.29 16.73 23.18
CA LEU A 179 -8.57 17.90 24.02
C LEU A 179 -9.92 17.81 24.73
N GLY A 180 -10.95 17.28 24.06
CA GLY A 180 -12.26 17.06 24.68
C GLY A 180 -12.17 16.10 25.87
N GLU A 181 -11.39 15.04 25.73
CA GLU A 181 -11.23 14.00 26.76
C GLU A 181 -10.43 14.47 27.99
N VAL A 182 -9.59 15.50 27.85
CA VAL A 182 -8.69 15.98 28.92
C VAL A 182 -9.07 17.36 29.46
N LYS A 183 -10.18 17.93 28.99
CA LYS A 183 -10.63 19.28 29.31
C LYS A 183 -10.74 19.54 30.82
N GLU A 184 -11.28 18.58 31.56
CA GLU A 184 -11.52 18.73 33.01
C GLU A 184 -10.22 18.57 33.82
N GLU A 185 -9.23 17.82 33.31
CA GLU A 185 -7.94 17.62 33.97
C GLU A 185 -6.91 18.71 33.64
N ILE A 186 -6.97 19.31 32.44
CA ILE A 186 -6.06 20.39 32.02
C ILE A 186 -6.84 21.53 31.30
N PRO A 187 -7.70 22.27 32.03
CA PRO A 187 -8.57 23.28 31.43
C PRO A 187 -7.80 24.44 30.77
N ASP A 188 -6.66 24.84 31.33
CA ASP A 188 -5.85 25.93 30.77
C ASP A 188 -5.29 25.59 29.38
N LEU A 189 -4.80 24.36 29.22
CA LEU A 189 -4.27 23.86 27.95
C LEU A 189 -5.38 23.72 26.91
N TYR A 190 -6.53 23.20 27.33
CA TYR A 190 -7.73 23.16 26.50
C TYR A 190 -8.09 24.55 25.99
N ASN A 191 -8.24 25.53 26.90
CA ASN A 191 -8.62 26.89 26.54
C ASN A 191 -7.60 27.56 25.61
N PHE A 192 -6.31 27.36 25.85
CA PHE A 192 -5.24 27.89 25.01
C PHE A 192 -5.32 27.35 23.58
N ILE A 193 -5.38 26.01 23.40
CA ILE A 193 -5.40 25.41 22.07
C ILE A 193 -6.74 25.67 21.38
N ASP A 194 -7.84 25.63 22.12
CA ASP A 194 -9.17 25.93 21.61
C ASP A 194 -9.30 27.38 21.13
N TYR A 195 -8.68 28.34 21.83
CA TYR A 195 -8.55 29.71 21.36
C TYR A 195 -7.76 29.80 20.05
N GLN A 196 -6.59 29.16 19.97
CA GLN A 196 -5.77 29.15 18.74
C GLN A 196 -6.49 28.52 17.53
N ILE A 197 -7.37 27.55 17.80
CA ILE A 197 -8.25 26.96 16.81
C ILE A 197 -9.26 27.99 16.29
N ARG A 198 -9.95 28.69 17.19
CA ARG A 198 -11.04 29.61 16.83
C ARG A 198 -10.56 30.81 16.04
N THR A 199 -9.34 31.28 16.29
CA THR A 199 -8.77 32.44 15.58
C THR A 199 -8.31 32.13 14.16
N GLY A 200 -8.35 30.86 13.73
CA GLY A 200 -8.03 30.47 12.34
C GLY A 200 -6.55 30.58 11.96
N ASP A 201 -5.67 30.88 12.92
CA ASP A 201 -4.23 31.10 12.71
C ASP A 201 -3.42 29.80 12.51
N THR A 202 -4.10 28.66 12.41
CA THR A 202 -3.48 27.34 12.48
C THR A 202 -3.73 26.46 11.26
N SER A 203 -2.64 26.10 10.60
CA SER A 203 -2.53 25.08 9.57
C SER A 203 -2.51 23.66 10.15
N CYS A 204 -2.76 22.67 9.30
CA CYS A 204 -2.68 21.24 9.66
C CYS A 204 -1.34 20.85 10.34
N LYS A 205 -0.23 21.46 9.91
CA LYS A 205 1.10 21.24 10.51
C LYS A 205 1.20 21.77 11.94
N GLN A 206 0.54 22.88 12.25
CA GLN A 206 0.53 23.43 13.62
C GLN A 206 -0.26 22.53 14.57
N PHE A 207 -1.33 21.87 14.13
CA PHE A 207 -2.06 20.90 14.96
C PHE A 207 -1.27 19.65 15.29
N HIS A 208 -0.50 19.14 14.33
CA HIS A 208 0.46 18.09 14.60
C HIS A 208 1.50 18.56 15.64
N GLY A 209 2.03 19.78 15.48
CA GLY A 209 2.93 20.40 16.45
C GLY A 209 2.32 20.57 17.84
N HIS A 210 1.03 20.92 17.94
CA HIS A 210 0.33 21.00 19.22
C HIS A 210 0.27 19.65 19.90
N LEU A 211 -0.11 18.58 19.21
CA LEU A 211 -0.14 17.24 19.79
C LEU A 211 1.24 16.81 20.32
N THR A 212 2.30 17.03 19.53
CA THR A 212 3.68 16.77 19.96
C THR A 212 4.07 17.63 21.17
N GLY A 213 3.68 18.90 21.19
CA GLY A 213 3.91 19.80 22.32
C GLY A 213 3.20 19.36 23.60
N ILE A 214 1.97 18.86 23.50
CA ILE A 214 1.23 18.27 24.63
C ILE A 214 2.00 17.06 25.17
N LEU A 215 2.42 16.15 24.28
CA LEU A 215 3.18 14.95 24.65
C LEU A 215 4.49 15.32 25.38
N ASP A 216 5.22 16.30 24.87
CA ASP A 216 6.50 16.72 25.46
C ASP A 216 6.33 17.49 26.77
N ALA A 217 5.27 18.28 26.92
CA ALA A 217 4.97 18.98 28.17
C ALA A 217 4.64 18.00 29.31
N LEU A 218 4.00 16.87 29.00
CA LEU A 218 3.63 15.85 29.98
C LEU A 218 4.82 15.00 30.40
N LYS A 219 5.71 14.65 29.47
CA LYS A 219 6.97 13.95 29.78
C LYS A 219 7.85 14.72 30.78
N LYS A 220 7.74 16.05 30.83
CA LYS A 220 8.50 16.91 31.76
C LYS A 220 7.89 17.03 33.16
N ARG A 221 6.66 16.53 33.37
CA ARG A 221 5.93 16.61 34.65
C ARG A 221 5.91 15.30 35.44
N THR A 222 6.37 14.21 34.85
CA THR A 222 6.69 12.91 35.47
C THR A 222 8.16 12.86 35.85
#